data_AF-A0A961TRY6-F1
#
_entry.id   AF-A0A961TRY6-F1
#
_cell.length_a   1.000
_cell.length_b   1.000
_cell.length_c   1.000
_cell.angle_alpha   90.00
_cell.angle_beta   90.00
_cell.angle_gamma   90.00
#
_symmetry.space_group_name_H-M   'P 1'
#
loop_
_entity.id
_entity.type
_entity.pdbx_description
1 polymer ?
#
loop_
_entity_poly.entity_id
_entity_poly.type
_entity_poly.pdbx_seq_one_letter_code
_entity_poly.pdbx_strand_id
1 'polypeptide(L)'
;DAAQSGPALRAVVTDLQGKAECEISRSCVSGKGNGGYGTVARILEEKAARAEGISDQFSAGARKREDSLRSLNTLLSRYQEALGKTELSAVERRSALQKIDAEIGQAVGELENALPTGLLTAYAAELKRGVEISGNLTATERLNAILRDHGQALSNILSGDAGKAAERPAFIDKTGVSDTFGYLTKFLPIAAIAFIVEMVLPMTIWLYAYFTLYWWIYRNDPPAPRRVRREIGFGDLLDMPDFYRASDDRHLDLGQAPQPDLPEFRNGKSKPNGRANGWLGE
;
A
#
# COMPACT_ATOMS: atom_id res chain seq x y z
N ASP A 1 2.36 25.97 -9.60
CA ASP A 1 1.42 27.09 -9.43
C ASP A 1 0.24 27.06 -10.41
N ALA A 2 -0.73 26.18 -10.17
CA ALA A 2 -2.03 26.20 -10.84
C ALA A 2 -2.74 27.58 -10.82
N ALA A 3 -2.42 28.44 -9.85
CA ALA A 3 -2.90 29.80 -9.75
C ALA A 3 -2.46 30.69 -10.93
N GLN A 4 -1.34 30.39 -11.59
CA GLN A 4 -0.79 31.17 -12.70
C GLN A 4 -1.35 30.75 -14.07
N SER A 5 -1.83 29.50 -14.20
CA SER A 5 -2.37 28.97 -15.45
C SER A 5 -3.63 29.70 -15.93
N GLY A 6 -4.50 30.12 -15.00
CA GLY A 6 -5.73 30.85 -15.32
C GLY A 6 -5.47 32.24 -15.93
N PRO A 7 -4.68 33.11 -15.29
CA PRO A 7 -4.27 34.39 -15.87
C PRO A 7 -3.52 34.26 -17.20
N ALA A 8 -2.64 33.26 -17.34
CA ALA A 8 -1.92 33.02 -18.58
C ALA A 8 -2.85 32.68 -19.74
N LEU A 9 -3.86 31.82 -19.51
CA LEU A 9 -4.82 31.47 -20.55
C LEU A 9 -5.67 32.68 -20.97
N ARG A 10 -6.08 33.53 -20.02
CA ARG A 10 -6.77 34.79 -20.34
C ARG A 10 -5.91 35.72 -21.19
N ALA A 11 -4.62 35.82 -20.92
CA ALA A 11 -3.69 36.60 -21.75
C ALA A 11 -3.61 36.06 -23.18
N VAL A 12 -3.60 34.73 -23.36
CA VAL A 12 -3.64 34.10 -24.68
C VAL A 12 -4.95 34.42 -25.41
N VAL A 13 -6.09 34.33 -24.73
CA VAL A 13 -7.41 34.69 -25.31
C VAL A 13 -7.39 36.13 -25.81
N THR A 14 -7.00 37.08 -24.94
CA THR A 14 -6.96 38.51 -25.29
C THR A 14 -6.00 38.81 -26.43
N ASP A 15 -4.82 38.19 -26.45
CA ASP A 15 -3.85 38.41 -27.54
C ASP A 15 -4.35 37.84 -28.87
N LEU A 16 -4.92 36.62 -28.88
CA LEU A 16 -5.45 36.01 -30.09
C LEU A 16 -6.66 36.79 -30.65
N GLN A 17 -7.56 37.26 -29.78
CA GLN A 17 -8.68 38.14 -30.16
C GLN A 17 -8.16 39.46 -30.75
N GLY A 18 -7.23 40.12 -30.07
CA GLY A 18 -6.63 41.36 -30.56
C GLY A 18 -5.93 41.18 -31.91
N LYS A 19 -5.28 40.04 -32.14
CA LYS A 19 -4.68 39.71 -33.44
C LYS A 19 -5.72 39.40 -34.50
N ALA A 20 -6.83 38.77 -34.16
CA ALA A 20 -7.95 38.54 -35.09
C ALA A 20 -8.57 39.88 -35.54
N GLU A 21 -8.88 40.78 -34.61
CA GLU A 21 -9.42 42.11 -34.89
C GLU A 21 -8.45 42.96 -35.75
N CYS A 22 -7.16 42.88 -35.41
CA CYS A 22 -6.09 43.53 -36.17
C CYS A 22 -5.95 42.94 -37.59
N GLU A 23 -6.13 41.63 -37.77
CA GLU A 23 -6.14 40.98 -39.07
C GLU A 23 -7.35 41.43 -39.92
N ILE A 24 -8.53 41.52 -39.30
CA ILE A 24 -9.77 41.97 -39.95
C ILE A 24 -9.67 43.44 -40.36
N SER A 25 -9.06 44.30 -39.55
CA SER A 25 -8.98 45.73 -39.84
C SER A 25 -7.83 46.11 -40.78
N ARG A 26 -6.66 45.48 -40.63
CA ARG A 26 -5.40 45.92 -41.28
C ARG A 26 -4.51 44.79 -41.82
N SER A 27 -4.93 43.52 -41.73
CA SER A 27 -4.15 42.35 -42.16
C SER A 27 -2.75 42.27 -41.54
N CYS A 28 -2.63 42.52 -40.24
CA CYS A 28 -1.34 42.64 -39.57
C CYS A 28 -0.54 41.33 -39.45
N VAL A 29 -1.19 40.17 -39.50
CA VAL A 29 -0.53 38.86 -39.45
C VAL A 29 -0.22 38.39 -40.87
N SER A 30 -1.20 38.45 -41.79
CA SER A 30 -0.99 37.98 -43.17
C SER A 30 -0.17 38.94 -44.03
N GLY A 31 -0.05 40.21 -43.65
CA GLY A 31 0.70 41.23 -44.38
C GLY A 31 0.04 41.69 -45.69
N LYS A 32 -1.23 41.37 -45.92
CA LYS A 32 -1.94 41.73 -47.17
C LYS A 32 -2.42 43.18 -47.25
N GLY A 33 -2.26 43.97 -46.19
CA GLY A 33 -2.44 45.43 -46.16
C GLY A 33 -3.86 46.00 -46.28
N ASN A 34 -4.83 45.21 -46.76
CA ASN A 34 -6.18 45.69 -47.07
C ASN A 34 -7.27 45.30 -46.03
N GLY A 35 -6.88 44.64 -44.92
CA GLY A 35 -7.85 44.09 -43.98
C GLY A 35 -8.70 42.95 -44.60
N GLY A 36 -9.78 42.59 -43.90
CA GLY A 36 -10.79 41.63 -44.34
C GLY A 36 -10.89 40.38 -43.48
N TYR A 37 -12.08 39.77 -43.48
CA TYR A 37 -12.34 38.51 -42.80
C TYR A 37 -11.82 37.31 -43.62
N GLY A 38 -10.53 37.02 -43.46
CA GLY A 38 -9.83 35.94 -44.16
C GLY A 38 -9.63 34.68 -43.33
N THR A 39 -8.97 33.67 -43.93
CA THR A 39 -8.66 32.39 -43.27
C THR A 39 -7.84 32.55 -41.99
N VAL A 40 -6.91 33.51 -41.95
CA VAL A 40 -6.08 33.79 -40.75
C VAL A 40 -6.93 34.31 -39.60
N ALA A 41 -7.81 35.29 -39.86
CA ALA A 41 -8.73 35.82 -38.85
C ALA A 41 -9.63 34.73 -38.28
N ARG A 42 -10.23 33.90 -39.15
CA ARG A 42 -11.06 32.77 -38.74
C ARG A 42 -10.32 31.76 -37.87
N ILE A 43 -9.06 31.43 -38.21
CA ILE A 43 -8.25 30.52 -37.39
C ILE A 43 -7.95 31.14 -36.02
N LEU A 44 -7.59 32.42 -35.97
CA LEU A 44 -7.32 33.12 -34.71
C LEU A 44 -8.56 33.16 -33.80
N GLU A 45 -9.73 33.47 -34.35
CA GLU A 45 -11.01 33.43 -33.62
C GLU A 45 -11.33 32.02 -33.11
N GLU A 46 -11.14 30.99 -33.94
CA GLU A 46 -11.36 29.60 -33.54
C GLU A 46 -10.44 29.20 -32.38
N LYS A 47 -9.15 29.56 -32.43
CA LYS A 47 -8.21 29.29 -31.35
C LYS A 47 -8.53 30.09 -30.09
N ALA A 48 -8.96 31.34 -30.22
CA ALA A 48 -9.38 32.18 -29.10
C ALA A 48 -10.63 31.61 -28.40
N ALA A 49 -11.67 31.27 -29.17
CA ALA A 49 -12.89 30.68 -28.63
C ALA A 49 -12.62 29.34 -27.91
N ARG A 50 -11.70 28.52 -28.45
CA ARG A 50 -11.27 27.30 -27.77
C ARG A 50 -10.53 27.60 -26.46
N ALA A 51 -9.62 28.57 -26.45
CA ALA A 51 -8.93 28.99 -25.23
C ALA A 51 -9.92 29.52 -24.18
N GLU A 52 -10.93 30.28 -24.60
CA GLU A 52 -11.99 30.79 -23.73
C GLU A 52 -12.79 29.65 -23.09
N GLY A 53 -13.24 28.67 -23.87
CA GLY A 53 -13.93 27.50 -23.34
C GLY A 53 -13.08 26.69 -22.35
N ILE A 54 -11.76 26.59 -22.58
CA ILE A 54 -10.83 25.96 -21.62
C ILE A 54 -10.69 26.83 -20.36
N SER A 55 -10.67 28.16 -20.49
CA SER A 55 -10.57 29.11 -19.38
C SER A 55 -11.78 29.04 -18.46
N ASP A 56 -12.98 28.86 -19.01
CA ASP A 56 -14.20 28.68 -18.23
C ASP A 56 -14.18 27.37 -17.45
N GLN A 57 -13.79 26.27 -18.09
CA GLN A 57 -13.64 24.98 -17.43
C GLN A 57 -12.56 25.02 -16.35
N PHE A 58 -11.44 25.72 -16.60
CA PHE A 58 -10.39 25.91 -15.62
C PHE A 58 -10.87 26.74 -14.42
N SER A 59 -11.66 27.79 -14.66
CA SER A 59 -12.24 28.63 -13.62
C SER A 59 -13.26 27.86 -12.76
N ALA A 60 -14.08 27.01 -13.37
CA ALA A 60 -14.98 26.09 -12.66
C ALA A 60 -14.19 25.07 -11.83
N GLY A 61 -13.12 24.50 -12.40
CA GLY A 61 -12.19 23.62 -11.69
C GLY A 61 -11.48 24.29 -10.52
N ALA A 62 -11.08 25.55 -10.67
CA ALA A 62 -10.45 26.33 -9.60
C ALA A 62 -11.40 26.57 -8.43
N ARG A 63 -12.69 26.85 -8.69
CA ARG A 63 -13.72 26.93 -7.64
C ARG A 63 -13.89 25.59 -6.92
N LYS A 64 -13.99 24.50 -7.68
CA LYS A 64 -14.07 23.14 -7.10
C LYS A 64 -12.85 22.82 -6.24
N ARG A 65 -11.65 23.20 -6.68
CA ARG A 65 -10.41 23.06 -5.90
C ARG A 65 -10.49 23.82 -4.58
N GLU A 66 -11.01 25.05 -4.59
CA GLU A 66 -11.19 25.86 -3.38
C GLU A 66 -12.23 25.26 -2.43
N ASP A 67 -13.34 24.73 -2.96
CA ASP A 67 -14.34 23.98 -2.18
C ASP A 67 -13.72 22.73 -1.52
N SER A 68 -12.93 21.96 -2.27
CA SER A 68 -12.23 20.77 -1.75
C SER A 68 -11.20 21.15 -0.67
N LEU A 69 -10.49 22.27 -0.79
CA LEU A 69 -9.60 22.78 0.26
C LEU A 69 -10.36 23.14 1.54
N ARG A 70 -11.52 23.79 1.42
CA ARG A 70 -12.39 24.07 2.56
C ARG A 70 -12.90 22.79 3.24
N SER A 71 -13.30 21.80 2.45
CA SER A 71 -13.69 20.48 2.94
C SER A 71 -12.54 19.80 3.68
N LEU A 72 -11.34 19.81 3.11
CA LEU A 72 -10.14 19.22 3.71
C LEU A 72 -9.78 19.87 5.05
N ASN A 73 -9.83 21.20 5.15
CA ASN A 73 -9.62 21.92 6.42
C ASN A 73 -10.66 21.53 7.48
N THR A 74 -11.92 21.36 7.06
CA THR A 74 -13.00 20.90 7.95
C THR A 74 -12.73 19.47 8.45
N LEU A 75 -12.30 18.57 7.56
CA LEU A 75 -11.95 17.19 7.91
C LEU A 75 -10.75 17.11 8.85
N LEU A 76 -9.71 17.92 8.63
CA LEU A 76 -8.57 18.02 9.53
C LEU A 76 -8.98 18.51 10.93
N SER A 77 -9.87 19.50 11.00
CA SER A 77 -10.43 19.96 12.28
C SER A 77 -11.19 18.83 12.99
N ARG A 78 -12.04 18.09 12.26
CA ARG A 78 -12.77 16.93 12.80
C ARG A 78 -11.82 15.82 13.26
N TYR A 79 -10.73 15.61 12.55
CA TYR A 79 -9.69 14.63 12.92
C TYR A 79 -9.04 15.01 14.26
N GLN A 80 -8.64 16.28 14.42
CA GLN A 80 -8.06 16.79 15.67
C GLN A 80 -9.06 16.72 16.84
N GLU A 81 -10.33 17.05 16.59
CA GLU A 81 -11.40 16.92 17.60
C GLU A 81 -11.58 15.45 18.03
N ALA A 82 -11.58 14.51 17.08
CA ALA A 82 -11.70 13.08 17.36
C ALA A 82 -10.50 12.54 18.17
N LEU A 83 -9.30 13.08 17.96
CA LEU A 83 -8.13 12.75 18.80
C LEU A 83 -8.32 13.21 20.25
N GLY A 84 -8.90 14.38 20.45
CA GLY A 84 -9.11 14.99 21.78
C GLY A 84 -10.25 14.39 22.61
N LYS A 85 -11.15 13.59 22.01
CA LYS A 85 -12.30 12.99 22.73
C LYS A 85 -11.85 11.86 23.66
N THR A 86 -11.80 12.15 24.97
CA THR A 86 -11.42 11.19 26.03
C THR A 86 -12.50 10.15 26.33
N GLU A 87 -13.76 10.48 26.12
CA GLU A 87 -14.92 9.64 26.46
C GLU A 87 -15.09 8.39 25.57
N LEU A 88 -14.43 8.37 24.41
CA LEU A 88 -14.50 7.24 23.47
C LEU A 88 -13.49 6.15 23.82
N SER A 89 -13.92 4.89 23.69
CA SER A 89 -13.01 3.75 23.76
C SER A 89 -11.93 3.83 22.66
N ALA A 90 -10.77 3.22 22.89
CA ALA A 90 -9.67 3.22 21.93
C ALA A 90 -10.07 2.65 20.56
N VAL A 91 -10.99 1.67 20.54
CA VAL A 91 -11.50 1.03 19.33
C VAL A 91 -12.42 1.98 18.55
N GLU A 92 -13.37 2.63 19.23
CA GLU A 92 -14.30 3.58 18.61
C GLU A 92 -13.57 4.82 18.09
N ARG A 93 -12.62 5.35 18.87
CA ARG A 93 -11.79 6.49 18.46
C ARG A 93 -11.01 6.16 17.19
N ARG A 94 -10.38 4.99 17.14
CA ARG A 94 -9.65 4.56 15.94
C ARG A 94 -10.55 4.39 14.73
N SER A 95 -11.73 3.78 14.91
CA SER A 95 -12.72 3.65 13.83
C SER A 95 -13.14 5.02 13.28
N ALA A 96 -13.41 5.98 14.17
CA ALA A 96 -13.74 7.35 13.79
C ALA A 96 -12.59 8.04 13.03
N LEU A 97 -11.34 7.90 13.51
CA LEU A 97 -10.16 8.46 12.84
C LEU A 97 -9.91 7.84 11.47
N GLN A 98 -10.08 6.52 11.32
CA GLN A 98 -9.95 5.83 10.03
C GLN A 98 -11.00 6.32 9.03
N LYS A 99 -12.24 6.52 9.50
CA LYS A 99 -13.30 7.09 8.65
C LYS A 99 -12.94 8.50 8.16
N ILE A 100 -12.48 9.37 9.06
CA ILE A 100 -12.07 10.73 8.69
C ILE A 100 -10.86 10.71 7.75
N ASP A 101 -9.90 9.81 7.99
CA ASP A 101 -8.73 9.66 7.11
C ASP A 101 -9.10 9.20 5.69
N ALA A 102 -10.07 8.29 5.56
CA ALA A 102 -10.62 7.90 4.27
C ALA A 102 -11.32 9.09 3.56
N GLU A 103 -12.12 9.87 4.30
CA GLU A 103 -12.75 11.10 3.78
C GLU A 103 -11.70 12.14 3.33
N ILE A 104 -10.60 12.30 4.08
CA ILE A 104 -9.46 13.15 3.67
C ILE A 104 -8.86 12.64 2.37
N GLY A 105 -8.70 11.33 2.21
CA GLY A 105 -8.18 10.74 0.98
C GLY A 105 -9.04 11.01 -0.24
N GLN A 106 -10.36 10.92 -0.08
CA GLN A 106 -11.31 11.26 -1.13
C GLN A 106 -11.20 12.75 -1.49
N ALA A 107 -11.16 13.64 -0.49
CA ALA A 107 -11.03 15.08 -0.71
C ALA A 107 -9.70 15.46 -1.40
N VAL A 108 -8.58 14.80 -1.06
CA VAL A 108 -7.29 14.98 -1.75
C VAL A 108 -7.38 14.49 -3.19
N GLY A 109 -7.97 13.32 -3.45
CA GLY A 109 -8.16 12.82 -4.81
C GLY A 109 -9.05 13.75 -5.65
N GLU A 110 -10.10 14.33 -5.06
CA GLU A 110 -10.91 15.36 -5.71
C GLU A 110 -10.11 16.64 -5.99
N LEU A 111 -9.25 17.07 -5.06
CA LEU A 111 -8.39 18.23 -5.21
C LEU A 111 -7.40 18.07 -6.38
N GLU A 112 -6.80 16.89 -6.52
CA GLU A 112 -5.88 16.56 -7.61
C GLU A 112 -6.59 16.56 -8.97
N ASN A 113 -7.82 16.04 -9.01
CA ASN A 113 -8.63 15.96 -10.23
C ASN A 113 -9.44 17.23 -10.54
N ALA A 114 -9.42 18.23 -9.66
CA ALA A 114 -10.25 19.43 -9.81
C ALA A 114 -9.82 20.30 -11.00
N LEU A 115 -8.54 20.28 -11.36
CA LEU A 115 -8.02 21.09 -12.47
C LEU A 115 -7.83 20.24 -13.73
N PRO A 116 -8.39 20.65 -14.88
CA PRO A 116 -8.26 19.90 -16.13
C PRO A 116 -6.91 20.15 -16.80
N THR A 117 -5.81 19.79 -16.14
CA THR A 117 -4.43 19.99 -16.65
C THR A 117 -4.22 19.27 -17.99
N GLY A 118 -4.88 18.14 -18.21
CA GLY A 118 -4.86 17.41 -19.49
C GLY A 118 -5.42 18.19 -20.67
N LEU A 119 -6.43 19.04 -20.47
CA LEU A 119 -6.96 19.90 -21.54
C LEU A 119 -5.98 21.02 -21.89
N LEU A 120 -5.34 21.61 -20.87
CA LEU A 120 -4.31 22.64 -21.06
C LEU A 120 -3.08 22.09 -21.78
N THR A 121 -2.59 20.89 -21.41
CA THR A 121 -1.45 20.27 -22.09
C THR A 121 -1.77 19.94 -23.54
N ALA A 122 -2.97 19.41 -23.82
CA ALA A 122 -3.44 19.15 -25.18
C ALA A 122 -3.52 20.43 -26.02
N TYR A 123 -4.07 21.51 -25.46
CA TYR A 123 -4.17 22.80 -26.15
C TYR A 123 -2.80 23.44 -26.38
N ALA A 124 -1.90 23.40 -25.41
CA ALA A 124 -0.52 23.85 -25.58
C ALA A 124 0.20 23.08 -26.71
N ALA A 125 0.01 21.75 -26.78
CA ALA A 125 0.54 20.93 -27.86
C ALA A 125 -0.09 21.25 -29.23
N GLU A 126 -1.39 21.54 -29.27
CA GLU A 126 -2.10 21.98 -30.47
C GLU A 126 -1.53 23.30 -31.01
N LEU A 127 -1.34 24.30 -30.14
CA LEU A 127 -0.74 25.58 -30.50
C LEU A 127 0.69 25.42 -31.03
N LYS A 128 1.50 24.56 -30.40
CA LYS A 128 2.86 24.26 -30.87
C LYS A 128 2.90 23.57 -32.22
N ARG A 129 1.93 22.70 -32.51
CA ARG A 129 1.81 22.01 -33.80
C ARG A 129 1.57 23.00 -34.95
N GLY A 130 0.88 24.09 -34.68
CA GLY A 130 0.55 25.11 -35.67
C GLY A 130 -0.54 24.66 -36.64
N VAL A 131 -0.77 25.49 -37.66
CA VAL A 131 -1.78 25.31 -38.71
C VAL A 131 -1.13 25.61 -40.06
N GLU A 132 -1.53 24.89 -41.10
CA GLU A 132 -1.11 25.16 -42.48
C GLU A 132 -2.17 25.97 -43.23
N ILE A 133 -1.78 27.05 -43.91
CA ILE A 133 -2.66 27.85 -44.75
C ILE A 133 -2.24 27.67 -46.21
N SER A 134 -3.05 26.94 -46.96
CA SER A 134 -2.80 26.67 -48.38
C SER A 134 -2.60 27.96 -49.17
N GLY A 135 -1.51 28.04 -49.93
CA GLY A 135 -1.21 29.16 -50.82
C GLY A 135 -0.66 30.43 -50.14
N ASN A 136 -0.36 30.40 -48.82
CA ASN A 136 0.28 31.54 -48.15
C ASN A 136 1.29 31.09 -47.08
N LEU A 137 2.52 30.79 -47.52
CA LEU A 137 3.60 30.33 -46.66
C LEU A 137 4.00 31.39 -45.62
N THR A 138 4.13 32.66 -46.02
CA THR A 138 4.53 33.75 -45.11
C THR A 138 3.52 33.95 -43.97
N ALA A 139 2.21 33.93 -44.27
CA ALA A 139 1.19 34.03 -43.23
C ALA A 139 1.17 32.79 -42.33
N THR A 140 1.39 31.61 -42.91
CA THR A 140 1.52 30.34 -42.17
C THR A 140 2.68 30.42 -41.17
N GLU A 141 3.86 30.85 -41.59
CA GLU A 141 5.04 30.98 -40.73
C GLU A 141 4.82 31.97 -39.59
N ARG A 142 4.28 33.16 -39.90
CA ARG A 142 3.99 34.21 -38.90
C ARG A 142 2.96 33.77 -37.87
N LEU A 143 1.85 33.18 -38.33
CA LEU A 143 0.83 32.64 -37.45
C LEU A 143 1.40 31.54 -36.57
N ASN A 144 2.15 30.60 -37.15
CA ASN A 144 2.74 29.48 -36.40
C ASN A 144 3.83 29.92 -35.44
N ALA A 145 4.51 31.05 -35.66
CA ALA A 145 5.42 31.64 -34.67
C ALA A 145 4.62 32.10 -33.43
N ILE A 146 3.56 32.88 -33.63
CA ILE A 146 2.68 33.36 -32.56
C ILE A 146 2.06 32.20 -31.78
N LEU A 147 1.51 31.20 -32.48
CA LEU A 147 0.90 30.04 -31.81
C LEU A 147 1.95 29.23 -31.04
N ARG A 148 3.16 29.03 -31.61
CA ARG A 148 4.24 28.33 -30.91
C ARG A 148 4.68 29.05 -29.64
N ASP A 149 4.79 30.38 -29.67
CA ASP A 149 5.16 31.16 -28.49
C ASP A 149 4.14 30.99 -27.36
N HIS A 150 2.84 31.07 -27.68
CA HIS A 150 1.77 30.81 -26.71
C HIS A 150 1.76 29.37 -26.20
N GLY A 151 1.91 28.40 -27.10
CA GLY A 151 2.00 27.00 -26.73
C GLY A 151 3.22 26.70 -25.84
N GLN A 152 4.35 27.36 -26.07
CA GLN A 152 5.55 27.24 -25.24
C GLN A 152 5.36 27.91 -23.87
N ALA A 153 4.79 29.10 -23.82
CA ALA A 153 4.47 29.78 -22.57
C ALA A 153 3.56 28.93 -21.67
N LEU A 154 2.47 28.38 -22.23
CA LEU A 154 1.56 27.48 -21.50
C LEU A 154 2.27 26.20 -21.05
N SER A 155 3.08 25.60 -21.91
CA SER A 155 3.85 24.39 -21.58
C SER A 155 4.84 24.63 -20.44
N ASN A 156 5.51 25.79 -20.40
CA ASN A 156 6.47 26.11 -19.34
C ASN A 156 5.77 26.22 -17.97
N ILE A 157 4.58 26.84 -17.95
CA ILE A 157 3.76 26.94 -16.73
C ILE A 157 3.34 25.54 -16.25
N LEU A 158 2.91 24.67 -17.17
CA LEU A 158 2.48 23.31 -16.85
C LEU A 158 3.64 22.40 -16.40
N SER A 159 4.84 22.57 -16.97
CA SER A 159 6.02 21.79 -16.58
C SER A 159 6.57 22.19 -15.20
N GLY A 160 6.41 23.46 -14.80
CA GLY A 160 6.68 23.88 -13.42
C GLY A 160 5.72 23.27 -12.40
N ASP A 161 4.57 22.74 -12.85
CA ASP A 161 3.49 22.17 -12.05
C ASP A 161 3.53 20.64 -11.94
N ALA A 162 4.54 19.98 -12.52
CA ALA A 162 4.80 18.55 -12.29
C ALA A 162 5.32 18.33 -10.85
N GLY A 163 4.50 18.70 -9.87
CA GLY A 163 4.69 18.39 -8.48
C GLY A 163 4.82 16.89 -8.35
N LYS A 164 5.96 16.44 -7.83
CA LYS A 164 6.08 15.08 -7.29
C LYS A 164 4.90 14.93 -6.33
N ALA A 165 3.97 14.02 -6.65
CA ALA A 165 2.90 13.67 -5.72
C ALA A 165 3.59 13.30 -4.41
N ALA A 166 3.46 14.18 -3.41
CA ALA A 166 4.04 13.93 -2.12
C ALA A 166 3.37 12.66 -1.60
N GLU A 167 4.16 11.61 -1.41
CA GLU A 167 3.62 10.32 -0.98
C GLU A 167 2.92 10.53 0.36
N ARG A 168 1.61 10.30 0.37
CA ARG A 168 0.80 10.53 1.55
C ARG A 168 1.27 9.56 2.65
N PRO A 169 1.50 10.02 3.88
CA PRO A 169 1.79 9.10 4.98
C PRO A 169 0.60 8.16 5.16
N ALA A 170 0.85 6.86 5.07
CA ALA A 170 -0.17 5.84 5.28
C ALA A 170 -0.70 5.91 6.72
N PHE A 171 -2.00 5.70 6.88
CA PHE A 171 -2.57 5.51 8.21
C PHE A 171 -1.91 4.29 8.85
N ILE A 172 -1.42 4.44 10.09
CA ILE A 172 -0.68 3.36 10.77
C ILE A 172 -1.61 2.16 10.92
N ASP A 173 -1.28 1.03 10.30
CA ASP A 173 -2.04 -0.21 10.43
C ASP A 173 -2.05 -0.75 11.86
N LYS A 174 -3.04 -1.57 12.21
CA LYS A 174 -2.97 -2.28 13.49
C LYS A 174 -1.83 -3.29 13.35
N THR A 175 -0.79 -3.18 14.18
CA THR A 175 0.20 -4.27 14.31
C THR A 175 -0.55 -5.54 14.66
N GLY A 176 -0.71 -6.42 13.68
CA GLY A 176 -1.38 -7.69 13.84
C GLY A 176 -0.42 -8.71 14.43
N VAL A 177 -0.95 -9.77 15.03
CA VAL A 177 -0.13 -10.94 15.38
C VAL A 177 0.53 -11.53 14.12
N SER A 178 -0.09 -11.32 12.94
CA SER A 178 0.49 -11.66 11.65
C SER A 178 1.74 -10.87 11.28
N ASP A 179 1.84 -9.58 11.67
CA ASP A 179 3.02 -8.76 11.40
C ASP A 179 4.25 -9.29 12.13
N THR A 180 4.05 -9.87 13.32
CA THR A 180 5.10 -10.55 14.08
C THR A 180 5.75 -11.68 13.29
N PHE A 181 5.03 -12.37 12.40
CA PHE A 181 5.63 -13.38 11.50
C PHE A 181 6.56 -12.75 10.46
N GLY A 182 6.33 -11.50 10.05
CA GLY A 182 7.25 -10.76 9.19
C GLY A 182 8.61 -10.48 9.87
N TYR A 183 8.62 -10.38 11.20
CA TYR A 183 9.84 -10.26 11.99
C TYR A 183 10.52 -11.60 12.26
N LEU A 184 9.90 -12.72 11.92
CA LEU A 184 10.41 -14.07 12.22
C LEU A 184 11.74 -14.34 11.49
N THR A 185 11.93 -13.75 10.31
CA THR A 185 13.21 -13.78 9.58
C THR A 185 14.33 -13.05 10.32
N LYS A 186 14.01 -11.98 11.06
CA LYS A 186 15.00 -11.27 11.90
C LYS A 186 15.41 -12.08 13.14
N PHE A 187 14.54 -12.96 13.62
CA PHE A 187 14.83 -13.87 14.73
C PHE A 187 15.40 -15.23 14.28
N LEU A 188 15.41 -15.50 12.97
CA LEU A 188 15.95 -16.73 12.40
C LEU A 188 17.39 -17.04 12.85
N PRO A 189 18.34 -16.07 12.94
CA PRO A 189 19.70 -16.36 13.39
C PRO A 189 19.75 -16.85 14.84
N ILE A 190 18.95 -16.22 15.72
CA ILE A 190 18.89 -16.60 17.14
C ILE A 190 18.26 -17.99 17.27
N ALA A 191 17.18 -18.25 16.54
CA ALA A 191 16.53 -19.56 16.50
C ALA A 191 17.47 -20.65 15.95
N ALA A 192 18.27 -20.34 14.92
CA ALA A 192 19.23 -21.27 14.35
C ALA A 192 20.34 -21.63 15.35
N ILE A 193 20.86 -20.65 16.09
CA ILE A 193 21.85 -20.90 17.15
C ILE A 193 21.24 -21.78 18.24
N ALA A 194 20.04 -21.45 18.72
CA ALA A 194 19.34 -22.26 19.72
C ALA A 194 19.11 -23.69 19.22
N PHE A 195 18.68 -23.86 17.97
CA PHE A 195 18.49 -25.18 17.36
C PHE A 195 19.79 -25.99 17.28
N ILE A 196 20.90 -25.36 16.88
CA ILE A 196 22.20 -26.04 16.80
C ILE A 196 22.66 -26.46 18.20
N VAL A 197 22.54 -25.57 19.19
CA VAL A 197 23.02 -25.82 20.55
C VAL A 197 22.15 -26.84 21.28
N GLU A 198 20.83 -26.74 21.18
CA GLU A 198 19.90 -27.57 21.96
C GLU A 198 19.53 -28.89 21.28
N MET A 199 19.60 -28.98 19.94
CA MET A 199 19.25 -30.21 19.22
C MET A 199 20.45 -30.86 18.55
N VAL A 200 21.17 -30.12 17.70
CA VAL A 200 22.24 -30.71 16.88
C VAL A 200 23.42 -31.17 17.73
N LEU A 201 23.85 -30.35 18.69
CA LEU A 201 24.99 -30.65 19.54
C LEU A 201 24.77 -31.90 20.42
N PRO A 202 23.68 -32.03 21.21
CA PRO A 202 23.47 -33.25 22.01
C PRO A 202 23.26 -34.48 21.14
N MET A 203 22.57 -34.35 20.00
CA MET A 203 22.36 -35.47 19.08
C MET A 203 23.68 -35.96 18.46
N THR A 204 24.57 -35.04 18.08
CA THR A 204 25.89 -35.39 17.53
C THR A 204 26.81 -36.00 18.59
N ILE A 205 26.82 -35.47 19.82
CA ILE A 205 27.56 -36.07 20.94
C ILE A 205 27.06 -37.49 21.22
N TRP A 206 25.74 -37.69 21.25
CA TRP A 206 25.15 -39.01 21.48
C TRP A 206 25.51 -40.00 20.37
N LEU A 207 25.37 -39.62 19.10
CA LEU A 207 25.77 -40.46 17.97
C LEU A 207 27.25 -40.83 18.03
N TYR A 208 28.12 -39.85 18.32
CA TYR A 208 29.54 -40.09 18.49
C TYR A 208 29.81 -41.10 19.60
N ALA A 209 29.23 -40.89 20.79
CA ALA A 209 29.38 -41.81 21.91
C ALA A 209 28.89 -43.22 21.57
N TYR A 210 27.73 -43.33 20.90
CA TYR A 210 27.15 -44.59 20.47
C TYR A 210 28.08 -45.35 19.51
N PHE A 211 28.55 -44.70 18.44
CA PHE A 211 29.45 -45.34 17.46
C PHE A 211 30.79 -45.72 18.07
N THR A 212 31.32 -44.89 18.96
CA THR A 212 32.59 -45.17 19.64
C THR A 212 32.46 -46.40 20.56
N LEU A 213 31.35 -46.49 21.31
CA LEU A 213 31.04 -47.65 22.14
C LEU A 213 30.81 -48.90 21.29
N TYR A 214 30.03 -48.78 20.21
CA TYR A 214 29.77 -49.88 19.28
C TYR A 214 31.07 -50.43 18.68
N TRP A 215 31.96 -49.54 18.24
CA TRP A 215 33.28 -49.90 17.71
C TRP A 215 34.17 -50.56 18.76
N TRP A 216 34.17 -50.03 19.99
CA TRP A 216 34.92 -50.59 21.10
C TRP A 216 34.47 -52.02 21.44
N ILE A 217 33.15 -52.26 21.49
CA ILE A 217 32.57 -53.59 21.68
C ILE A 217 33.00 -54.50 20.53
N TYR A 218 32.83 -54.07 19.27
CA TYR A 218 33.18 -54.87 18.11
C TYR A 218 34.66 -55.26 18.07
N ARG A 219 35.55 -54.39 18.55
CA ARG A 219 37.00 -54.63 18.57
C ARG A 219 37.45 -55.53 19.73
N ASN A 220 36.88 -55.34 20.92
CA ASN A 220 37.34 -56.03 22.14
C ASN A 220 36.59 -57.32 22.42
N ASP A 221 35.30 -57.37 22.09
CA ASP A 221 34.46 -58.57 22.10
C ASP A 221 33.95 -58.79 20.67
N PRO A 222 34.82 -59.19 19.73
CA PRO A 222 34.38 -59.51 18.39
C PRO A 222 33.27 -60.55 18.51
N PRO A 223 32.10 -60.33 17.87
CA PRO A 223 30.97 -61.23 18.01
C PRO A 223 31.47 -62.63 17.69
N ALA A 224 31.39 -63.52 18.68
CA ALA A 224 31.89 -64.88 18.54
C ALA A 224 31.34 -65.40 17.21
N PRO A 225 32.20 -65.96 16.32
CA PRO A 225 31.75 -66.45 15.03
C PRO A 225 30.53 -67.29 15.32
N ARG A 226 29.37 -66.91 14.77
CA ARG A 226 28.09 -67.59 15.01
C ARG A 226 28.42 -69.05 14.91
N ARG A 227 28.46 -69.76 16.05
CA ARG A 227 28.64 -71.20 16.03
C ARG A 227 27.50 -71.64 15.14
N VAL A 228 27.82 -72.20 13.96
CA VAL A 228 26.83 -72.82 13.10
C VAL A 228 26.04 -73.67 14.05
N ARG A 229 24.79 -73.29 14.27
CA ARG A 229 23.91 -73.97 15.22
C ARG A 229 23.90 -75.39 14.71
N ARG A 230 24.67 -76.29 15.34
CA ARG A 230 24.53 -77.72 15.12
C ARG A 230 23.05 -77.91 15.38
N GLU A 231 22.30 -78.29 14.35
CA GLU A 231 20.89 -78.56 14.50
C GLU A 231 20.81 -79.61 15.60
N ILE A 232 20.41 -79.16 16.79
CA ILE A 232 20.10 -80.03 17.90
C ILE A 232 18.81 -80.70 17.42
N GLY A 233 18.97 -81.90 16.87
CA GLY A 233 17.84 -82.73 16.49
C GLY A 233 16.93 -82.91 17.71
N PHE A 234 15.63 -83.01 17.46
CA PHE A 234 14.56 -83.07 18.47
C PHE A 234 14.78 -84.10 19.60
N GLY A 235 15.69 -85.06 19.40
CA GLY A 235 16.07 -86.06 20.41
C GLY A 235 16.78 -85.49 21.65
N ASP A 236 17.56 -84.41 21.51
CA ASP A 236 18.26 -83.78 22.65
C ASP A 236 17.33 -82.89 23.50
N LEU A 237 16.08 -82.68 23.07
CA LEU A 237 15.06 -81.94 23.80
C LEU A 237 14.28 -82.80 24.81
N LEU A 238 14.45 -84.13 24.76
CA LEU A 238 13.76 -85.07 25.65
C LEU A 238 14.59 -85.46 26.87
N ASP A 239 15.84 -85.00 26.97
CA ASP A 239 16.74 -85.31 28.07
C ASP A 239 17.06 -84.04 28.91
N MET A 240 16.01 -83.27 29.22
CA MET A 240 16.10 -82.19 30.21
C MET A 240 15.73 -82.75 31.59
N PRO A 241 16.68 -82.91 32.52
CA PRO A 241 16.36 -83.33 33.87
C PRO A 241 15.57 -82.24 34.59
N ASP A 242 14.46 -82.65 35.21
CA ASP A 242 13.58 -81.87 36.07
C ASP A 242 14.38 -81.06 37.11
N PHE A 243 14.58 -79.78 36.84
CA PHE A 243 15.14 -78.84 37.81
C PHE A 243 14.24 -77.61 37.94
N TYR A 244 13.58 -77.57 39.10
CA TYR A 244 13.10 -76.40 39.81
C TYR A 244 11.79 -75.73 39.35
N ARG A 245 10.73 -76.45 39.69
CA ARG A 245 9.56 -75.89 40.39
C ARG A 245 10.03 -75.38 41.78
N ALA A 246 10.32 -74.10 41.91
CA ALA A 246 10.37 -73.42 43.21
C ALA A 246 9.72 -72.04 43.07
N SER A 247 8.47 -72.01 43.51
CA SER A 247 7.71 -70.85 43.94
C SER A 247 8.51 -70.03 44.93
N ASP A 248 8.71 -68.75 44.64
CA ASP A 248 9.02 -67.75 45.66
C ASP A 248 8.05 -66.59 45.49
N ASP A 249 7.01 -66.63 46.34
CA ASP A 249 6.00 -65.62 46.54
C ASP A 249 6.67 -64.36 47.08
N ARG A 250 6.95 -63.40 46.20
CA ARG A 250 7.14 -62.00 46.59
C ARG A 250 6.00 -61.18 46.04
N HIS A 251 4.95 -61.08 46.87
CA HIS A 251 3.98 -59.99 46.87
C HIS A 251 4.72 -58.66 46.83
N LEU A 252 4.84 -58.08 45.63
CA LEU A 252 5.18 -56.68 45.43
C LEU A 252 3.92 -55.87 45.75
N ASP A 253 3.92 -55.33 46.96
CA ASP A 253 2.97 -54.34 47.47
C ASP A 253 3.02 -53.09 46.60
N LEU A 254 2.08 -53.00 45.64
CA LEU A 254 1.90 -51.84 44.78
C LEU A 254 1.27 -50.72 45.60
N GLY A 255 2.16 -49.93 46.23
CA GLY A 255 1.83 -48.68 46.89
C GLY A 255 0.92 -47.81 46.02
N GLN A 256 -0.26 -47.55 46.57
CA GLN A 256 -1.35 -46.78 46.01
C GLN A 256 -0.91 -45.33 45.75
N ALA A 257 -0.86 -44.93 44.48
CA ALA A 257 -0.57 -43.55 44.10
C ALA A 257 -1.74 -42.63 44.52
N PRO A 258 -1.47 -41.48 45.15
CA PRO A 258 -2.51 -40.52 45.50
C PRO A 258 -3.11 -39.89 44.23
N GLN A 259 -4.44 -39.89 44.13
CA GLN A 259 -5.19 -39.17 43.10
C GLN A 259 -4.99 -37.65 43.28
N PRO A 260 -4.64 -36.90 42.23
CA PRO A 260 -4.65 -35.44 42.29
C PRO A 260 -6.09 -34.91 42.22
N ASP A 261 -6.46 -34.13 43.24
CA ASP A 261 -7.71 -33.36 43.27
C ASP A 261 -7.75 -32.35 42.10
N LEU A 262 -8.67 -32.58 41.17
CA LEU A 262 -8.96 -31.62 40.10
C LEU A 262 -9.90 -30.53 40.65
N PRO A 263 -9.60 -29.24 40.44
CA PRO A 263 -10.49 -28.17 40.86
C PRO A 263 -11.79 -28.16 40.05
N GLU A 264 -12.90 -28.16 40.80
CA GLU A 264 -14.27 -28.11 40.33
C GLU A 264 -14.57 -26.74 39.67
N PHE A 265 -14.42 -26.65 38.35
CA PHE A 265 -14.90 -25.49 37.58
C PHE A 265 -16.41 -25.57 37.43
N ARG A 266 -17.17 -24.85 38.27
CA ARG A 266 -18.62 -24.69 38.10
C ARG A 266 -19.06 -23.23 37.98
N ASN A 267 -19.07 -22.78 36.72
CA ASN A 267 -20.04 -21.88 36.08
C ASN A 267 -20.75 -20.84 36.96
N GLY A 268 -20.12 -19.67 37.10
CA GLY A 268 -20.79 -18.43 37.49
C GLY A 268 -21.70 -17.92 36.36
N LYS A 269 -23.02 -18.08 36.54
CA LYS A 269 -24.04 -17.40 35.75
C LYS A 269 -23.96 -15.89 35.99
N SER A 270 -23.41 -15.13 35.04
CA SER A 270 -23.53 -13.68 35.01
C SER A 270 -24.99 -13.28 34.71
N LYS A 271 -25.65 -12.66 35.68
CA LYS A 271 -26.94 -11.96 35.48
C LYS A 271 -26.75 -10.79 34.51
N PRO A 272 -27.62 -10.57 33.52
CA PRO A 272 -27.70 -9.30 32.83
C PRO A 272 -28.41 -8.30 33.75
N ASN A 273 -27.66 -7.33 34.28
CA ASN A 273 -28.25 -6.21 34.99
C ASN A 273 -28.68 -5.17 33.96
N GLY A 274 -29.96 -5.20 33.59
CA GLY A 274 -30.60 -4.12 32.88
C GLY A 274 -30.75 -2.91 33.80
N ARG A 275 -30.23 -1.76 33.39
CA ARG A 275 -30.76 -0.45 33.80
C ARG A 275 -30.75 0.48 32.60
N ALA A 276 -31.94 0.67 32.07
CA ALA A 276 -32.34 1.87 31.37
C ALA A 276 -32.35 3.04 32.37
N ASN A 277 -31.75 4.16 31.96
CA ASN A 277 -32.04 5.54 32.34
C ASN A 277 -31.60 6.33 31.09
N GLY A 278 -32.43 6.99 30.29
CA GLY A 278 -33.61 7.74 30.67
C GLY A 278 -33.20 9.12 31.18
N TRP A 279 -32.69 9.99 30.29
CA TRP A 279 -32.59 11.44 30.55
C TRP A 279 -32.91 12.21 29.28
N LEU A 280 -34.10 12.82 29.35
CA LEU A 280 -34.63 13.93 28.56
C LEU A 280 -34.22 15.25 29.24
N GLY A 281 -34.15 16.32 28.45
CA GLY A 281 -34.08 17.73 28.89
C GLY A 281 -32.71 18.35 28.59
N GLU A 282 -32.56 19.48 27.91
CA GLU A 282 -33.46 20.50 27.34
C GLU A 282 -32.79 21.10 26.09
#